data_AF-A0A7S2G7M9-F1
#
_entry.id   AF-A0A7S2G7M9-F1
#
_cell.length_a   1.000
_cell.length_b   1.000
_cell.length_c   1.000
_cell.angle_alpha   90.00
_cell.angle_beta   90.00
_cell.angle_gamma   90.00
#
_symmetry.space_group_name_H-M   'P 1'
#
loop_
_entity.id
_entity.type
_entity.pdbx_description
1 polymer ?
#
loop_
_entity_poly.entity_id
_entity_poly.type
_entity_poly.pdbx_seq_one_letter_code
_entity_poly.pdbx_strand_id
1 'polypeptide(L)'
;QSYELYGVRDMQRDFEAVTFYVMGPDDGSSVGGFWSSQPDWPVAISTDLYLHADGTASYTPPTDGEGESSTSFTYDPADPVPSLGGNNLEIACGPLDQSPLENRADVLVFTSHELEDPVSITGALTATIYVSSD
;
A
#
# COMPACT_ATOMS: atom_id res chain seq x y z
N GLN A 1 -25.05 -10.03 15.78
CA GLN A 1 -25.22 -11.49 15.95
C GLN A 1 -24.90 -11.82 17.42
N SER A 2 -25.79 -12.50 18.15
CA SER A 2 -25.57 -12.86 19.56
C SER A 2 -24.71 -14.12 19.66
N TYR A 3 -23.63 -14.06 20.45
CA TYR A 3 -22.89 -15.26 20.83
C TYR A 3 -23.46 -15.76 22.16
N GLU A 4 -24.13 -16.91 22.15
CA GLU A 4 -24.52 -17.60 23.38
C GLU A 4 -23.26 -18.17 24.05
N LEU A 5 -22.73 -17.45 25.03
CA LEU A 5 -21.85 -18.02 26.03
C LEU A 5 -22.73 -18.48 27.20
N TYR A 6 -22.82 -19.79 27.40
CA TYR A 6 -23.58 -20.43 28.47
C TYR A 6 -23.36 -19.73 29.84
N GLY A 7 -24.36 -19.00 30.32
CA GLY A 7 -24.47 -18.59 31.73
C GLY A 7 -23.99 -17.19 32.12
N VAL A 8 -23.65 -16.30 31.18
CA VAL A 8 -23.36 -14.90 31.48
C VAL A 8 -24.36 -14.01 30.74
N ARG A 9 -24.91 -13.01 31.43
CA ARG A 9 -25.94 -12.07 30.96
C ARG A 9 -25.83 -11.77 29.47
N ASP A 10 -26.97 -11.80 28.78
CA ASP A 10 -27.13 -11.43 27.39
C ASP A 10 -26.49 -10.06 27.15
N MET A 11 -25.26 -10.06 26.61
CA MET A 11 -24.56 -8.84 26.23
C MET A 11 -24.98 -8.56 24.79
N GLN A 12 -26.12 -7.87 24.63
CA GLN A 12 -26.38 -7.14 23.41
C GLN A 12 -25.33 -6.03 23.31
N ARG A 13 -24.28 -6.28 22.54
CA ARG A 13 -23.39 -5.23 22.08
C ARG A 13 -23.69 -5.01 20.61
N ASP A 14 -24.07 -3.79 20.26
CA ASP A 14 -24.07 -3.31 18.88
C ASP A 14 -22.62 -3.26 18.42
N PHE A 15 -22.17 -4.34 17.79
CA PHE A 15 -20.91 -4.38 17.09
C PHE A 15 -21.18 -4.44 15.61
N GLU A 16 -20.54 -3.54 14.88
CA GLU A 16 -20.38 -3.65 13.45
C GLU A 16 -19.53 -4.90 13.11
N ALA A 17 -19.79 -5.52 11.96
CA ALA A 17 -19.12 -6.79 11.61
C ALA A 17 -17.63 -6.60 11.29
N VAL A 18 -17.25 -5.41 10.83
CA VAL A 18 -15.88 -5.07 10.46
C VAL A 18 -15.42 -3.89 11.27
N THR A 19 -14.24 -4.01 11.88
CA THR A 19 -13.55 -2.89 12.51
C THR A 19 -12.10 -2.91 12.06
N PHE A 20 -11.61 -1.78 11.55
CA PHE A 20 -10.25 -1.65 11.03
C PHE A 20 -9.66 -0.29 11.43
N TYR A 21 -8.34 -0.24 11.49
CA TYR A 21 -7.61 0.98 11.76
C TYR A 21 -7.31 1.70 10.44
N VAL A 22 -7.75 2.94 10.32
CA VAL A 22 -7.43 3.81 9.18
C VAL A 22 -6.08 4.44 9.48
N MET A 23 -5.05 4.01 8.75
CA MET A 23 -3.71 4.60 8.86
C MET A 23 -3.70 6.01 8.27
N GLY A 24 -2.75 6.83 8.73
CA GLY A 24 -2.53 8.18 8.23
C GLY A 24 -1.07 8.57 8.35
N PRO A 25 -0.69 9.74 7.82
CA PRO A 25 0.65 10.27 7.98
C PRO A 25 0.94 10.65 9.44
N ASP A 26 2.21 10.60 9.84
CA ASP A 26 2.68 11.00 11.18
C ASP A 26 3.02 12.50 11.25
N ASP A 27 2.18 13.33 10.62
CA ASP A 27 2.35 14.79 10.53
C ASP A 27 1.35 15.56 11.41
N GLY A 28 0.52 14.84 12.17
CA GLY A 28 -0.53 15.40 13.01
C GLY A 28 -1.82 15.78 12.27
N SER A 29 -1.95 15.47 10.98
CA SER A 29 -3.21 15.61 10.25
C SER A 29 -4.25 14.59 10.73
N SER A 30 -5.53 14.96 10.69
CA SER A 30 -6.64 14.11 11.12
C SER A 30 -7.24 13.26 10.00
N VAL A 31 -6.49 13.04 8.92
CA VAL A 31 -6.97 12.28 7.73
C VAL A 31 -6.86 10.77 7.93
N GLY A 32 -6.18 10.34 8.99
CA GLY A 32 -6.08 8.95 9.45
C GLY A 32 -5.76 8.90 10.95
N GLY A 33 -5.37 7.73 11.44
CA GLY A 33 -5.00 7.52 12.84
C GLY A 33 -6.13 7.06 13.76
N PHE A 34 -7.24 6.55 13.22
CA PHE A 34 -8.45 6.23 13.99
C PHE A 34 -9.02 4.85 13.65
N TRP A 35 -9.82 4.30 14.56
CA TRP A 35 -10.59 3.08 14.34
C TRP A 35 -11.90 3.40 13.60
N SER A 36 -12.22 2.62 12.57
CA SER A 36 -13.48 2.68 11.83
C SER A 36 -14.21 1.36 11.97
N SER A 37 -15.53 1.43 12.16
CA SER A 37 -16.41 0.27 12.29
C SER A 37 -17.54 0.37 11.25
N GLN A 38 -17.77 -0.71 10.50
CA GLN A 38 -18.71 -0.78 9.37
C GLN A 38 -19.41 -2.16 9.31
N PRO A 39 -20.64 -2.24 8.80
CA PRO A 39 -21.39 -3.51 8.77
C PRO A 39 -20.77 -4.54 7.84
N ASP A 40 -20.00 -4.11 6.84
CA ASP A 40 -19.30 -4.95 5.87
C ASP A 40 -17.95 -4.32 5.51
N TRP A 41 -17.06 -5.10 4.88
CA TRP A 41 -15.79 -4.57 4.38
C TRP A 41 -16.06 -3.52 3.29
N PRO A 42 -15.37 -2.37 3.27
CA PRO A 42 -15.60 -1.34 2.27
C PRO A 42 -15.52 -1.89 0.83
N VAL A 43 -16.50 -1.52 0.01
CA VAL A 43 -16.49 -1.89 -1.41
C VAL A 43 -15.37 -1.12 -2.09
N ALA A 44 -14.34 -1.84 -2.54
CA ALA A 44 -13.22 -1.24 -3.24
C ALA A 44 -13.64 -0.77 -4.64
N ILE A 45 -13.25 0.45 -5.00
CA ILE A 45 -13.31 0.96 -6.36
C ILE A 45 -11.91 0.79 -6.96
N SER A 46 -11.77 -0.14 -7.92
CA SER A 46 -10.49 -0.32 -8.61
C SER A 46 -10.13 0.94 -9.37
N THR A 47 -8.96 1.51 -9.05
CA THR A 47 -8.42 2.70 -9.70
C THR A 47 -6.99 2.37 -10.09
N ASP A 48 -6.70 2.42 -11.40
CA ASP A 48 -5.38 2.09 -11.92
C ASP A 48 -4.45 3.30 -11.76
N LEU A 49 -3.27 3.05 -11.19
CA LEU A 49 -2.15 3.98 -11.19
C LEU A 49 -1.06 3.39 -12.10
N TYR A 50 -0.76 4.05 -13.20
CA TYR A 50 0.17 3.58 -14.21
C TYR A 50 1.59 4.10 -13.93
N LEU A 51 2.59 3.25 -14.19
CA LEU A 51 4.01 3.56 -14.01
C LEU A 51 4.57 4.10 -15.34
N HIS A 52 5.31 5.21 -15.29
CA HIS A 52 5.96 5.83 -16.45
C HIS A 52 7.47 5.66 -16.37
N ALA A 53 8.13 5.60 -17.53
CA ALA A 53 9.56 5.28 -17.63
C ALA A 53 10.47 6.33 -16.94
N ASP A 54 9.97 7.55 -16.76
CA ASP A 54 10.66 8.66 -16.07
C ASP A 54 10.61 8.58 -14.53
N GLY A 55 10.03 7.51 -13.98
CA GLY A 55 9.87 7.32 -12.54
C GLY A 55 8.62 8.00 -11.96
N THR A 56 7.74 8.53 -12.79
CA THR A 56 6.44 9.04 -12.32
C THR A 56 5.37 7.95 -12.31
N ALA A 57 4.35 8.14 -11.48
CA ALA A 57 3.14 7.32 -11.47
C ALA A 57 1.91 8.22 -11.63
N SER A 58 1.00 7.89 -12.56
CA SER A 58 -0.16 8.73 -12.84
C SER A 58 -1.41 7.91 -13.17
N TYR A 59 -2.59 8.53 -13.04
CA TYR A 59 -3.85 7.90 -13.46
C TYR A 59 -4.03 7.90 -14.99
N THR A 60 -3.10 8.49 -15.73
CA THR A 60 -3.12 8.49 -17.20
C THR A 60 -2.18 7.39 -17.69
N PRO A 61 -2.63 6.49 -18.57
CA PRO A 61 -1.76 5.44 -19.10
C PRO A 61 -0.65 6.05 -19.96
N PRO A 62 0.57 5.47 -19.94
CA PRO A 62 1.64 5.84 -20.86
C PRO A 62 1.18 5.75 -22.32
N THR A 63 1.58 6.73 -23.12
CA THR A 63 1.32 6.76 -24.56
C THR A 63 2.57 6.44 -25.38
N ASP A 64 2.40 5.94 -26.60
CA ASP A 64 3.51 5.64 -27.52
C ASP A 64 4.41 6.86 -27.83
N GLY A 65 3.97 8.07 -27.49
CA GLY A 65 4.72 9.32 -27.67
C GLY A 65 5.66 9.71 -26.53
N GLU A 66 5.67 8.98 -25.41
CA GLU A 66 6.47 9.29 -24.21
C GLU A 66 7.96 8.94 -24.34
N GLY A 67 8.38 8.37 -25.48
CA GLY A 67 9.76 8.04 -25.75
C GLY A 67 10.12 6.66 -25.20
N GLU A 68 10.70 6.60 -24.01
CA GLU A 68 11.06 5.33 -23.37
C GLU A 68 9.80 4.59 -22.87
N SER A 69 9.69 3.31 -23.20
CA SER A 69 8.55 2.46 -22.84
C SER A 69 8.85 1.47 -21.71
N SER A 70 10.05 1.52 -21.13
CA SER A 70 10.49 0.61 -20.08
C SER A 70 11.61 1.21 -19.24
N THR A 71 11.67 0.84 -17.96
CA THR A 71 12.80 1.10 -17.06
C THR A 71 13.54 -0.22 -16.78
N SER A 72 14.86 -0.16 -16.61
CA SER A 72 15.71 -1.35 -16.38
C SER A 72 16.64 -1.17 -15.19
N PHE A 73 17.04 -2.28 -14.59
CA PHE A 73 18.06 -2.35 -13.54
C PHE A 73 18.87 -3.64 -13.68
N THR A 74 20.01 -3.71 -13.00
CA THR A 74 20.84 -4.92 -12.92
C THR A 74 20.76 -5.50 -11.52
N TYR A 75 20.36 -6.76 -11.41
CA TYR A 75 20.32 -7.49 -10.14
C TYR A 75 21.64 -8.24 -9.91
N ASP A 76 22.29 -8.00 -8.77
CA ASP A 76 23.45 -8.77 -8.30
C ASP A 76 23.02 -9.72 -7.15
N PRO A 77 22.99 -11.05 -7.37
CA PRO A 77 22.67 -12.01 -6.31
C PRO A 77 23.62 -11.98 -5.10
N ALA A 78 24.83 -11.43 -5.24
CA ALA A 78 25.79 -11.27 -4.15
C ALA A 78 25.51 -10.03 -3.28
N ASP A 79 24.68 -9.09 -3.76
CA ASP A 79 24.23 -7.89 -3.05
C ASP A 79 22.70 -7.73 -3.19
N PRO A 80 21.91 -8.60 -2.53
CA PRO A 80 20.45 -8.51 -2.62
C PRO A 80 19.93 -7.26 -1.89
N VAL A 81 18.80 -6.71 -2.36
CA VAL A 81 18.08 -5.66 -1.64
C VAL A 81 17.69 -6.18 -0.24
N PRO A 82 18.14 -5.53 0.85
CA PRO A 82 17.84 -5.99 2.20
C PRO A 82 16.36 -5.77 2.54
N SER A 83 15.76 -6.70 3.27
CA SER A 83 14.40 -6.55 3.78
C SER A 83 14.33 -5.47 4.87
N LEU A 84 13.38 -4.54 4.75
CA LEU A 84 13.20 -3.43 5.69
C LEU A 84 11.71 -3.21 6.01
N GLY A 85 11.27 -3.61 7.20
CA GLY A 85 9.89 -3.40 7.65
C GLY A 85 8.91 -4.43 7.09
N GLY A 86 7.70 -4.01 6.72
CA GLY A 86 6.67 -4.88 6.15
C GLY A 86 6.19 -5.96 7.11
N ASN A 87 5.74 -7.10 6.55
CA ASN A 87 5.16 -8.21 7.31
C ASN A 87 6.20 -9.25 7.76
N ASN A 88 7.35 -8.78 8.23
CA ASN A 88 8.44 -9.64 8.70
C ASN A 88 8.17 -10.20 10.11
N LEU A 89 8.77 -11.36 10.41
CA LEU A 89 8.60 -12.06 11.70
C LEU A 89 9.85 -12.00 12.57
N GLU A 90 11.03 -12.26 12.01
CA GLU A 90 12.29 -12.40 12.75
C GLU A 90 13.14 -11.13 12.76
N ILE A 91 12.86 -10.21 11.83
CA ILE A 91 13.52 -8.90 11.72
C ILE A 91 12.52 -7.78 11.99
N ALA A 92 13.01 -6.53 12.03
CA ALA A 92 12.17 -5.36 12.24
C ALA A 92 11.02 -5.31 11.22
N CYS A 93 9.79 -5.23 11.73
CA CYS A 93 8.55 -5.24 10.95
C CYS A 93 7.80 -3.91 11.10
N GLY A 94 6.77 -3.71 10.26
CA GLY A 94 5.93 -2.51 10.27
C GLY A 94 6.38 -1.42 9.29
N PRO A 95 5.83 -0.21 9.42
CA PRO A 95 6.03 0.90 8.48
C PRO A 95 7.37 1.59 8.74
N LEU A 96 8.46 1.02 8.21
CA LEU A 96 9.79 1.60 8.30
C LEU A 96 10.09 2.48 7.08
N ASP A 97 10.90 3.51 7.30
CA ASP A 97 11.42 4.43 6.28
C ASP A 97 12.22 3.68 5.22
N GLN A 98 11.81 3.79 3.96
CA GLN A 98 12.44 3.13 2.81
C GLN A 98 13.50 3.97 2.10
N SER A 99 13.67 5.25 2.44
CA SER A 99 14.66 6.14 1.83
C SER A 99 16.10 5.59 1.77
N PRO A 100 16.58 4.78 2.73
CA PRO A 100 17.89 4.13 2.61
C PRO A 100 18.03 3.17 1.41
N LEU A 101 16.93 2.58 0.93
CA LEU A 101 16.91 1.63 -0.18
C LEU A 101 16.63 2.29 -1.53
N GLU A 102 15.88 3.40 -1.54
CA GLU A 102 15.49 4.12 -2.76
C GLU A 102 16.68 4.65 -3.58
N ASN A 103 17.86 4.78 -2.97
CA ASN A 103 19.07 5.21 -3.65
C ASN A 103 19.84 4.06 -4.33
N ARG A 104 19.40 2.80 -4.19
CA ARG A 104 20.05 1.65 -4.82
C ARG A 104 19.72 1.61 -6.32
N ALA A 105 20.72 1.27 -7.14
CA ALA A 105 20.55 1.16 -8.59
C ALA A 105 19.66 -0.02 -9.03
N ASP A 106 19.44 -1.01 -8.15
CA ASP A 106 18.57 -2.17 -8.35
C ASP A 106 17.19 -2.02 -7.71
N VAL A 107 16.81 -0.79 -7.32
CA VAL A 107 15.48 -0.45 -6.81
C VAL A 107 14.86 0.62 -7.71
N LEU A 108 13.80 0.24 -8.44
CA LEU A 108 13.02 1.18 -9.24
C LEU A 108 11.96 1.86 -8.37
N VAL A 109 11.96 3.19 -8.37
CA VAL A 109 11.00 4.00 -7.59
C VAL A 109 10.08 4.73 -8.56
N PHE A 110 8.78 4.65 -8.30
CA PHE A 110 7.76 5.40 -9.03
C PHE A 110 6.94 6.23 -8.06
N THR A 111 6.82 7.53 -8.33
CA THR A 111 6.17 8.47 -7.42
C THR A 111 5.10 9.27 -8.15
N SER A 112 3.92 9.41 -7.53
CA SER A 112 2.90 10.29 -8.08
C SER A 112 3.30 11.76 -7.97
N HIS A 113 2.57 12.62 -8.66
CA HIS A 113 2.59 14.03 -8.28
C HIS A 113 2.14 14.20 -6.82
N GLU A 114 2.56 15.32 -6.23
CA GLU A 114 2.09 15.72 -4.90
C GLU A 114 0.56 15.74 -4.89
N LEU A 115 -0.02 15.14 -3.85
CA LEU A 115 -1.47 15.03 -3.73
C LEU A 115 -2.05 16.36 -3.27
N GLU A 116 -3.00 16.91 -4.04
CA GLU A 116 -3.72 18.13 -3.67
C GLU A 116 -4.74 17.89 -2.55
N ASP A 117 -5.33 16.69 -2.53
CA ASP A 117 -6.31 16.22 -1.55
C ASP A 117 -5.89 14.87 -0.97
N PRO A 118 -6.27 14.57 0.29
CA PRO A 118 -6.03 13.25 0.88
C PRO A 118 -6.69 12.13 0.08
N VAL A 119 -5.91 11.11 -0.27
CA VAL A 119 -6.40 9.90 -0.94
C VAL A 119 -6.48 8.75 0.06
N SER A 120 -7.65 8.15 0.19
CA SER A 120 -7.86 6.97 1.04
C SER A 120 -7.75 5.69 0.21
N ILE A 121 -6.88 4.77 0.65
CA ILE A 121 -6.72 3.46 0.02
C ILE A 121 -7.10 2.41 1.06
N THR A 122 -8.13 1.61 0.78
CA THR A 122 -8.59 0.54 1.67
C THR A 122 -9.06 -0.64 0.85
N GLY A 123 -8.47 -1.80 1.12
CA GLY A 123 -8.75 -3.03 0.38
C GLY A 123 -7.47 -3.74 -0.03
N ALA A 124 -7.62 -4.76 -0.88
CA ALA A 124 -6.49 -5.46 -1.45
C ALA A 124 -5.79 -4.58 -2.49
N LEU A 125 -4.46 -4.57 -2.45
CA LEU A 125 -3.61 -3.95 -3.46
C LEU A 125 -3.04 -5.03 -4.38
N THR A 126 -3.09 -4.77 -5.68
CA THR A 126 -2.55 -5.66 -6.71
C THR A 126 -1.77 -4.84 -7.73
N ALA A 127 -0.71 -5.41 -8.31
CA ALA A 127 0.05 -4.81 -9.39
C ALA A 127 0.10 -5.74 -10.60
N THR A 128 -0.07 -5.19 -11.80
CA THR A 128 0.20 -5.90 -13.07
C THR A 128 1.49 -5.33 -13.65
N ILE A 129 2.55 -6.13 -13.69
CA ILE A 129 3.87 -5.71 -14.16
C ILE A 129 4.27 -6.57 -15.35
N TYR A 130 4.68 -5.92 -16.44
CA TYR A 130 5.24 -6.56 -17.61
C TYR A 130 6.77 -6.52 -17.50
N VAL A 131 7.41 -7.70 -17.46
CA VAL A 131 8.84 -7.84 -17.16
C VAL A 131 9.51 -8.71 -18.22
N SER A 132 10.75 -8.37 -18.55
CA SER A 132 11.68 -9.22 -19.30
C SER A 132 13.00 -9.33 -18.53
N SER A 133 13.79 -10.36 -18.86
CA SER A 133 15.13 -10.62 -18.33
C SER A 133 16.02 -11.08 -19.48
N ASP A 134 17.33 -10.86 -19.36
CA ASP A 134 18.35 -11.37 -20.27
C ASP A 134 18.62 -12.88 -20.12
#